data_AF-A0A8D8FX44-F1
#
_entry.id   AF-A0A8D8FX44-F1
#
_cell.length_a   1.000
_cell.length_b   1.000
_cell.length_c   1.000
_cell.angle_alpha   90.00
_cell.angle_beta   90.00
_cell.angle_gamma   90.00
#
_symmetry.space_group_name_H-M   'P 1'
#
loop_
_entity.id
_entity.type
_entity.pdbx_description
1 polymer ?
#
loop_
_entity_poly.entity_id
_entity_poly.type
_entity_poly.pdbx_seq_one_letter_code
_entity_poly.pdbx_strand_id
1 'polypeptide(L)'
;PKWEIIVKKIKAIYHTMNMFSVDVSKKCLFGEAWVPTENLQDVKQALINGASAVGSTVPSFLNVISTTETPPTFNRCNKFTQGFQNLIESYGIASYREANPALYTIITFPFLFAIMFGDLGHGLILFLLGLWMVLYEKSLSRNKDEIWQLFFGGRYIILLMGFFSMYTGFVYNDVFSKTMNIFGSSWSINYNTSTIMENKELQLNPGEDYSETVYWYGLDPAWMLATNKIIFLNSFKMKLSIIFGVIHMIFGVCMSVVNNLHFKRPINLLLDFLPQLLFLVLLFAYMCFMMFFKWIMYTAVTEEDHLKPGCAPSVLILFINMMLFKNQEPLETCKEYMFESQETVQTIFIFLGLLCIPWLLLAKPLYIMATRKKPAPGEHVAPSGGHGGHDDEPMSEIFIHQAIHCIEYILSTISHTASYLRLWALSLAHAQLSEVLYNMVLTMGLKSDSYTGAIMLYLVFWAWAALTLAILVGMEGLSAFLHTLRLHWVEFMSKFYEGLGLPFQPFSFKAMLDAENEEK
;
A
#
# COMPACT_ATOMS: atom_id res chain seq x y z
N PRO A 1 -28.44 0.12 35.48
CA PRO A 1 -28.04 0.93 34.30
C PRO A 1 -28.07 2.46 34.52
N LYS A 2 -29.19 3.09 34.93
CA LYS A 2 -29.27 4.57 35.03
C LYS A 2 -28.32 5.18 36.08
N TRP A 3 -28.26 4.60 37.28
CA TRP A 3 -27.37 5.05 38.35
C TRP A 3 -25.89 4.93 37.99
N GLU A 4 -25.51 3.82 37.36
CA GLU A 4 -24.14 3.59 36.88
C GLU A 4 -23.69 4.65 35.86
N ILE A 5 -24.54 4.98 34.88
CA ILE A 5 -24.26 6.04 33.91
C ILE A 5 -24.08 7.40 34.59
N ILE A 6 -24.89 7.71 35.61
CA ILE A 6 -24.78 8.97 36.36
C ILE A 6 -23.45 9.04 37.10
N VAL A 7 -23.09 7.98 37.84
CA VAL A 7 -21.82 7.90 38.57
C VAL A 7 -20.63 8.02 37.62
N LYS A 8 -20.67 7.35 36.47
CA LYS A 8 -19.63 7.42 35.43
C LYS A 8 -19.46 8.85 34.89
N LYS A 9 -20.57 9.52 34.55
CA LYS A 9 -20.53 10.92 34.09
C LYS A 9 -19.94 11.85 35.15
N ILE A 10 -20.34 11.69 36.41
CA ILE A 10 -19.86 12.51 37.53
C ILE A 10 -18.35 12.28 37.74
N LYS A 11 -17.89 11.02 37.73
CA LYS A 11 -16.47 10.68 37.82
C LYS A 11 -15.65 11.35 36.70
N ALA A 12 -16.13 11.29 35.46
CA ALA A 12 -15.48 11.93 34.31
C ALA A 12 -15.37 13.46 34.45
N ILE A 13 -16.43 14.10 34.95
CA ILE A 13 -16.44 15.54 35.22
C ILE A 13 -15.39 15.89 36.28
N TYR A 14 -15.38 15.20 37.42
CA TYR A 14 -14.40 15.47 38.49
C TYR A 14 -12.96 15.18 38.05
N HIS A 15 -12.74 14.12 37.27
CA HIS A 15 -11.42 13.84 36.72
C HIS A 15 -10.93 14.97 35.80
N THR A 16 -11.84 15.51 34.97
CA THR A 16 -11.52 16.65 34.09
C THR A 16 -11.28 17.93 34.89
N MET A 17 -12.08 18.18 35.93
CA MET A 17 -11.88 19.33 36.83
C MET A 17 -10.54 19.25 37.59
N ASN A 18 -10.06 18.05 37.92
CA ASN A 18 -8.75 17.87 38.54
C ASN A 18 -7.57 18.23 37.62
N MET A 19 -7.77 18.26 36.29
CA MET A 19 -6.75 18.73 35.34
C MET A 19 -6.67 20.26 35.27
N PHE A 20 -7.63 20.98 35.85
CA PHE A 20 -7.62 22.44 35.89
C PHE A 20 -6.80 22.97 37.06
N SER A 21 -6.15 24.11 36.84
CA SER A 21 -5.43 24.84 37.87
C SER A 21 -6.40 25.72 38.67
N VAL A 22 -6.19 25.79 39.99
CA VAL A 22 -7.03 26.57 40.91
C VAL A 22 -6.37 27.92 41.19
N ASP A 23 -7.07 29.02 40.92
CA ASP A 23 -6.66 30.33 41.42
C ASP A 23 -7.27 30.58 42.80
N VAL A 24 -6.41 30.55 43.81
CA VAL A 24 -6.76 30.74 45.23
C VAL A 24 -7.36 32.13 45.48
N SER A 25 -7.02 33.13 44.66
CA SER A 25 -7.44 34.53 44.86
C SER A 25 -8.87 34.78 44.39
N LYS A 26 -9.25 34.21 43.24
CA LYS A 26 -10.56 34.46 42.59
C LYS A 26 -11.56 33.34 42.78
N LYS A 27 -11.17 32.22 43.40
CA LYS A 27 -11.98 30.98 43.48
C LYS A 27 -12.46 30.52 42.09
N CYS A 28 -11.63 30.73 41.06
CA CYS A 28 -11.90 30.33 39.69
C CYS A 28 -10.96 29.19 39.28
N LEU A 29 -11.43 28.34 38.37
CA LEU A 29 -10.62 27.29 37.73
C LEU A 29 -10.14 27.78 36.37
N PHE A 30 -8.87 27.56 36.07
CA PHE A 30 -8.26 27.85 34.79
C PHE A 30 -7.80 26.54 34.14
N GLY A 31 -8.27 26.31 32.90
CA GLY A 31 -7.93 25.14 32.11
C GLY A 31 -7.55 25.55 30.69
N GLU A 32 -6.49 24.94 30.18
CA GLU A 32 -6.07 25.04 28.79
C GLU A 32 -6.57 23.82 28.03
N ALA A 33 -7.07 24.01 26.81
CA ALA A 33 -7.63 22.93 26.02
C ALA A 33 -7.44 23.18 24.52
N TRP A 34 -7.19 22.09 23.79
CA TRP A 34 -7.16 22.10 22.34
C TRP A 34 -8.57 22.03 21.77
N VAL A 35 -8.92 23.00 20.92
CA VAL A 35 -10.22 23.07 20.25
C VAL A 35 -10.01 23.31 18.75
N PRO A 36 -10.68 22.56 17.85
CA PRO A 36 -10.65 22.86 16.43
C PRO A 36 -11.15 24.28 16.16
N THR A 37 -10.42 25.04 15.34
CA THR A 37 -10.72 26.46 15.05
C THR A 37 -12.13 26.68 14.50
N GLU A 38 -12.66 25.72 13.75
CA GLU A 38 -14.03 25.78 13.21
C GLU A 38 -15.11 25.68 14.28
N ASN A 39 -14.86 24.93 15.37
CA ASN A 39 -15.85 24.69 16.43
C ASN A 39 -15.75 25.71 17.58
N LEU A 40 -14.92 26.74 17.44
CA LEU A 40 -14.65 27.70 18.52
C LEU A 40 -15.90 28.50 18.90
N GLN A 41 -16.77 28.81 17.93
CA GLN A 41 -18.03 29.50 18.18
C GLN A 41 -19.02 28.63 18.95
N ASP A 42 -19.09 27.33 18.63
CA ASP A 42 -19.98 26.38 19.30
C ASP A 42 -19.60 26.22 20.78
N VAL A 43 -18.30 26.14 21.08
CA VAL A 43 -17.80 26.08 22.46
C VAL A 43 -18.13 27.36 23.22
N LYS A 44 -17.95 28.53 22.60
CA LYS A 44 -18.31 29.82 23.20
C LYS A 44 -19.79 29.89 23.52
N GLN A 45 -20.64 29.45 22.59
CA GLN A 45 -22.10 29.44 22.80
C GLN A 45 -22.49 28.45 23.90
N ALA A 46 -21.87 27.27 23.97
CA ALA A 46 -22.13 26.29 25.02
C ALA A 46 -21.76 26.82 26.42
N LEU A 47 -20.66 27.57 26.53
CA LEU A 47 -20.22 28.22 27.77
C LEU A 47 -21.19 29.33 28.22
N ILE A 48 -21.72 30.12 27.30
CA ILE A 48 -22.72 31.17 27.58
C ILE A 48 -24.04 30.53 28.03
N ASN A 49 -24.49 29.50 27.32
CA ASN A 49 -25.71 28.77 27.66
C ASN A 49 -25.60 28.13 29.06
N GLY A 50 -24.44 27.51 29.37
CA GLY A 50 -24.18 26.95 30.69
C GLY A 50 -24.20 27.99 31.81
N ALA A 51 -23.60 29.17 31.60
CA ALA A 51 -23.64 30.26 32.57
C ALA A 51 -25.07 30.79 32.79
N SER A 52 -25.84 30.95 31.72
CA SER A 52 -27.24 31.41 31.78
C SER A 52 -28.16 30.43 32.51
N ALA A 53 -27.93 29.12 32.37
CA ALA A 53 -28.75 28.09 33.02
C ALA A 53 -28.56 28.07 34.54
N VAL A 54 -27.36 28.45 35.02
CA VAL A 54 -27.04 28.52 36.46
C VAL A 54 -27.43 29.87 37.06
N GLY A 55 -27.77 30.87 36.24
CA GLY A 55 -28.08 32.23 36.71
C GLY A 55 -26.87 32.95 37.31
N SER A 56 -25.65 32.52 36.96
CA SER A 56 -24.42 33.16 37.42
C SER A 56 -24.20 34.48 36.69
N THR A 57 -23.85 35.53 37.44
CA THR A 57 -23.50 36.84 36.89
C THR A 57 -22.06 36.92 36.36
N VAL A 58 -21.24 35.89 36.61
CA VAL A 58 -19.86 35.82 36.15
C VAL A 58 -19.83 35.26 34.73
N PRO A 59 -19.42 36.04 33.71
CA PRO A 59 -19.29 35.53 32.35
C PRO A 59 -18.13 34.52 32.28
N SER A 60 -18.35 33.42 31.55
CA SER A 60 -17.30 32.48 31.20
C SER A 60 -16.37 33.12 30.16
N PHE A 61 -15.08 33.18 30.46
CA PHE A 61 -14.08 33.76 29.57
C PHE A 61 -13.41 32.65 28.75
N LEU A 62 -13.46 32.77 27.43
CA LEU A 62 -12.67 31.95 26.50
C LEU A 62 -11.64 32.88 25.85
N ASN A 63 -10.35 32.60 26.04
CA ASN A 63 -9.26 33.33 25.41
C ASN A 63 -8.47 32.41 24.48
N VAL A 64 -8.06 32.92 23.32
CA VAL A 64 -7.21 32.17 22.39
C VAL A 64 -5.76 32.50 22.72
N ILE A 65 -5.03 31.49 23.16
CA ILE A 65 -3.61 31.61 23.53
C ILE A 65 -2.78 31.09 22.36
N SER A 66 -1.76 31.84 21.95
CA SER A 66 -0.74 31.35 21.02
C SER A 66 0.31 30.56 21.80
N THR A 67 0.45 29.28 21.50
CA THR A 67 1.50 28.41 22.06
C THR A 67 2.41 27.89 20.95
N THR A 68 3.64 27.53 21.33
CA THR A 68 4.62 26.84 20.48
C THR A 68 4.53 25.32 20.59
N GLU A 69 3.69 24.79 21.48
CA GLU A 69 3.47 23.35 21.62
C GLU A 69 2.81 22.74 20.38
N THR A 70 3.16 21.50 20.06
CA THR A 70 2.59 20.77 18.93
C THR A 70 1.13 20.40 19.22
N PRO A 71 0.16 20.93 18.46
CA PRO A 71 -1.24 20.56 18.67
C PRO A 71 -1.52 19.12 18.24
N PRO A 72 -2.56 18.49 18.81
CA PRO A 72 -3.00 17.15 18.40
C PRO A 72 -3.61 17.14 16.99
N THR A 73 -3.49 16.01 16.31
CA THR A 73 -3.98 15.82 14.95
C THR A 73 -5.41 15.27 14.97
N PHE A 74 -6.30 15.92 14.23
CA PHE A 74 -7.70 15.52 14.09
C PHE A 74 -8.10 15.40 12.63
N ASN A 75 -8.45 14.18 12.19
CA ASN A 75 -8.94 13.91 10.85
C ASN A 75 -10.44 13.66 10.88
N ARG A 76 -11.20 14.48 10.14
CA ARG A 76 -12.65 14.29 9.99
C ARG A 76 -12.92 13.06 9.13
N CYS A 77 -13.40 12.00 9.76
CA CYS A 77 -13.72 10.75 9.06
C CYS A 77 -15.23 10.60 8.85
N ASN A 78 -15.59 10.19 7.64
CA ASN A 78 -16.93 9.68 7.34
C ASN A 78 -16.99 8.18 7.67
N LYS A 79 -18.19 7.61 7.69
CA LYS A 79 -18.39 6.16 7.90
C LYS A 79 -17.55 5.28 6.97
N PHE A 80 -17.28 5.76 5.76
CA PHE A 80 -16.47 5.07 4.76
C PHE A 80 -14.97 5.16 5.04
N THR A 81 -14.46 6.36 5.38
CA THR A 81 -13.01 6.60 5.55
C THR A 81 -12.50 6.15 6.92
N GLN A 82 -13.39 5.99 7.91
CA GLN A 82 -13.02 5.63 9.28
C GLN A 82 -12.25 4.29 9.36
N GLY A 83 -12.66 3.27 8.60
CA GLY A 83 -11.96 1.98 8.60
C GLY A 83 -10.52 2.08 8.09
N PHE A 84 -10.31 2.83 7.01
CA PHE A 84 -8.97 3.07 6.45
C PHE A 84 -8.12 3.98 7.35
N GLN A 85 -8.73 4.95 8.03
CA GLN A 85 -8.03 5.82 8.97
C GLN A 85 -7.51 5.02 10.17
N ASN A 86 -8.35 4.17 10.77
CA ASN A 86 -7.95 3.33 11.89
C ASN A 86 -6.77 2.39 11.54
N LEU A 87 -6.75 1.88 10.31
CA LEU A 87 -5.65 1.05 9.80
C LEU A 87 -4.31 1.79 9.78
N ILE A 88 -4.34 3.10 9.52
CA ILE A 88 -3.13 3.93 9.41
C ILE A 88 -2.71 4.42 10.78
N GLU A 89 -3.67 4.83 11.62
CA GLU A 89 -3.42 5.23 13.01
C GLU A 89 -2.84 4.09 13.85
N SER A 90 -3.08 2.84 13.47
CA SER A 90 -2.44 1.66 14.08
C SER A 90 -0.93 1.59 13.84
N TYR A 91 -0.43 2.20 12.75
CA TYR A 91 1.01 2.29 12.48
C TYR A 91 1.66 3.46 13.22
N GLY A 92 1.02 4.62 13.16
CA GLY A 92 1.47 5.85 13.80
C GLY A 92 0.44 6.95 13.60
N ILE A 93 0.54 8.04 14.36
CA ILE A 93 -0.37 9.17 14.26
C ILE A 93 0.33 10.28 13.49
N ALA A 94 -0.38 10.88 12.54
CA ALA A 94 0.20 11.85 11.62
C ALA A 94 0.62 13.12 12.40
N SER A 95 1.76 13.69 12.03
CA SER A 95 2.19 14.98 12.57
C SER A 95 1.19 16.08 12.21
N TYR A 96 1.17 17.16 12.99
CA TYR A 96 0.19 18.22 12.78
C TYR A 96 0.31 18.85 11.40
N ARG A 97 -0.80 18.84 10.64
CA ARG A 97 -0.91 19.32 9.25
C ARG A 97 -0.04 18.60 8.22
N GLU A 98 0.40 17.38 8.52
CA GLU A 98 1.02 16.48 7.55
C GLU A 98 0.00 15.93 6.53
N ALA A 99 0.45 15.57 5.33
CA ALA A 99 -0.41 14.91 4.34
C ALA A 99 -0.88 13.54 4.85
N ASN A 100 -2.20 13.34 4.92
CA ASN A 100 -2.78 12.09 5.40
C ASN A 100 -2.65 10.97 4.33
N PRO A 101 -1.95 9.85 4.63
CA PRO A 101 -1.85 8.70 3.72
C PRO A 101 -3.20 8.04 3.42
N ALA A 102 -4.21 8.19 4.30
CA ALA A 102 -5.49 7.48 4.24
C ALA A 102 -6.25 7.70 2.94
N LEU A 103 -6.16 8.90 2.38
CA LEU A 103 -6.87 9.21 1.15
C LEU A 103 -6.43 8.32 -0.02
N TYR A 104 -5.14 8.02 -0.10
CA TYR A 104 -4.58 7.20 -1.18
C TYR A 104 -4.77 5.71 -0.91
N THR A 105 -4.57 5.31 0.35
CA THR A 105 -4.78 3.93 0.82
C THR A 105 -6.18 3.42 0.51
N ILE A 106 -7.22 4.27 0.45
CA ILE A 106 -8.58 3.86 0.07
C ILE A 106 -8.62 3.08 -1.26
N ILE A 107 -7.79 3.45 -2.24
CA ILE A 107 -7.75 2.81 -3.57
C ILE A 107 -6.53 1.92 -3.73
N THR A 108 -5.35 2.36 -3.32
CA THR A 108 -4.11 1.59 -3.52
C THR A 108 -4.10 0.30 -2.71
N PHE A 109 -4.69 0.30 -1.52
CA PHE A 109 -4.70 -0.87 -0.65
C PHE A 109 -5.54 -2.02 -1.23
N PRO A 110 -6.84 -1.82 -1.56
CA PRO A 110 -7.62 -2.86 -2.21
C PRO A 110 -7.06 -3.31 -3.57
N PHE A 111 -6.42 -2.40 -4.31
CA PHE A 111 -5.83 -2.73 -5.60
C PHE A 111 -4.60 -3.64 -5.49
N LEU A 112 -3.66 -3.33 -4.58
CA LEU A 112 -2.49 -4.21 -4.33
C LEU A 112 -2.93 -5.56 -3.75
N PHE A 113 -3.98 -5.59 -2.94
CA PHE A 113 -4.61 -6.82 -2.49
C PHE A 113 -5.14 -7.66 -3.65
N ALA A 114 -5.83 -7.03 -4.60
CA ALA A 114 -6.39 -7.74 -5.74
C ALA A 114 -5.35 -8.38 -6.65
N ILE A 115 -4.14 -7.80 -6.76
CA ILE A 115 -3.02 -8.40 -7.51
C ILE A 115 -2.55 -9.71 -6.86
N MET A 116 -2.49 -9.75 -5.52
CA MET A 116 -2.16 -10.94 -4.75
C MET A 116 -3.30 -11.97 -4.78
N PHE A 117 -4.54 -11.51 -4.64
CA PHE A 117 -5.75 -12.32 -4.53
C PHE A 117 -6.59 -12.23 -5.81
N GLY A 118 -5.97 -12.56 -6.94
CA GLY A 118 -6.58 -12.41 -8.27
C GLY A 118 -7.32 -13.66 -8.72
N ASP A 119 -8.54 -13.88 -8.22
CA ASP A 119 -9.46 -14.93 -8.67
C ASP A 119 -10.88 -14.34 -8.72
N LEU A 120 -11.57 -14.49 -9.85
CA LEU A 120 -12.92 -13.94 -10.05
C LEU A 120 -13.93 -14.58 -9.10
N GLY A 121 -13.82 -15.90 -8.88
CA GLY A 121 -14.74 -16.67 -8.06
C GLY A 121 -14.60 -16.32 -6.58
N HIS A 122 -13.37 -16.35 -6.06
CA HIS A 122 -13.10 -15.96 -4.68
C HIS A 122 -13.38 -14.48 -4.43
N GLY A 123 -13.04 -13.60 -5.38
CA GLY A 123 -13.35 -12.18 -5.32
C GLY A 123 -14.84 -11.89 -5.25
N LEU A 124 -15.67 -12.63 -6.00
CA LEU A 124 -17.12 -12.54 -5.94
C LEU A 124 -17.67 -12.97 -4.58
N ILE A 125 -17.13 -14.03 -3.96
CA ILE A 125 -17.51 -14.45 -2.60
C ILE A 125 -17.19 -13.34 -1.58
N LEU A 126 -15.99 -12.77 -1.63
CA LEU A 126 -15.58 -11.66 -0.76
C LEU A 126 -16.45 -10.41 -0.98
N PHE A 127 -16.77 -10.09 -2.23
CA PHE A 127 -17.62 -8.96 -2.57
C PHE A 127 -19.04 -9.13 -2.02
N LEU A 128 -19.63 -10.32 -2.18
CA LEU A 128 -20.96 -10.63 -1.65
C LEU A 128 -20.98 -10.57 -0.12
N LEU A 129 -19.94 -11.07 0.55
CA LEU A 129 -19.78 -10.98 2.01
C LEU A 129 -19.68 -9.52 2.48
N GLY A 130 -18.86 -8.71 1.79
CA GLY A 130 -18.74 -7.27 2.03
C GLY A 130 -20.07 -6.55 1.85
N LEU A 131 -20.78 -6.83 0.75
CA LEU A 131 -22.07 -6.23 0.43
C LEU A 131 -23.14 -6.62 1.45
N TRP A 132 -23.17 -7.88 1.88
CA TRP A 132 -24.06 -8.35 2.93
C TRP A 132 -23.86 -7.60 4.25
N MET A 133 -22.60 -7.38 4.67
CA MET A 133 -22.29 -6.59 5.87
C MET A 133 -22.72 -5.12 5.75
N VAL A 134 -22.63 -4.53 4.56
CA VAL A 134 -23.06 -3.14 4.31
C VAL A 134 -24.58 -3.02 4.32
N LEU A 135 -25.32 -3.95 3.70
CA LEU A 135 -26.78 -3.90 3.66
C LEU A 135 -27.42 -4.11 5.04
N TYR A 136 -26.87 -5.02 5.86
CA TYR A 136 -27.42 -5.35 7.17
C TYR A 136 -26.79 -4.58 8.34
N GLU A 137 -26.19 -3.41 8.08
CA GLU A 137 -25.43 -2.59 9.06
C GLU A 137 -26.15 -2.43 10.42
N LYS A 138 -27.45 -2.12 10.42
CA LYS A 138 -28.23 -1.86 11.65
C LYS A 138 -28.44 -3.10 12.52
N SER A 139 -28.62 -4.26 11.90
CA SER A 139 -28.83 -5.53 12.62
C SER A 139 -27.50 -6.03 13.19
N LEU A 140 -26.45 -5.92 12.38
CA LEU A 140 -25.13 -6.49 12.62
C LEU A 140 -24.31 -5.71 13.64
N SER A 141 -24.53 -4.41 13.74
CA SER A 141 -23.92 -3.53 14.75
C SER A 141 -24.29 -3.89 16.19
N ARG A 142 -25.28 -4.78 16.41
CA ARG A 142 -25.69 -5.21 17.74
C ARG A 142 -24.77 -6.28 18.32
N ASN A 143 -24.08 -7.04 17.48
CA ASN A 143 -23.18 -8.09 17.93
C ASN A 143 -21.84 -7.48 18.35
N LYS A 144 -21.38 -7.79 19.56
CA LYS A 144 -20.24 -7.12 20.22
C LYS A 144 -18.97 -7.96 20.31
N ASP A 145 -18.92 -9.14 19.71
CA ASP A 145 -17.71 -9.97 19.74
C ASP A 145 -16.52 -9.19 19.15
N GLU A 146 -15.36 -9.19 19.81
CA GLU A 146 -14.19 -8.35 19.43
C GLU A 146 -13.74 -8.60 17.98
N ILE A 147 -13.62 -9.88 17.61
CA ILE A 147 -13.26 -10.30 16.24
C ILE A 147 -14.30 -9.77 15.26
N TRP A 148 -15.59 -9.87 15.62
CA TRP A 148 -16.67 -9.38 14.77
C TRP A 148 -16.63 -7.86 14.59
N GLN A 149 -16.32 -7.12 15.66
CA GLN A 149 -16.19 -5.67 15.59
C GLN A 149 -15.03 -5.25 14.68
N LEU A 150 -13.90 -5.94 14.72
CA LEU A 150 -12.76 -5.70 13.82
C LEU A 150 -13.18 -5.89 12.35
N PHE A 151 -13.81 -7.03 12.03
CA PHE A 151 -14.29 -7.30 10.67
C PHE A 151 -15.38 -6.32 10.22
N PHE A 152 -16.30 -5.96 11.12
CA PHE A 152 -17.39 -5.01 10.83
C PHE A 152 -16.89 -3.57 10.64
N GLY A 153 -15.86 -3.16 11.39
CA GLY A 153 -15.15 -1.90 11.22
C GLY A 153 -14.50 -1.79 9.83
N GLY A 154 -14.00 -2.91 9.30
CA GLY A 154 -13.40 -3.03 7.97
C GLY A 154 -14.36 -3.32 6.82
N ARG A 155 -15.70 -3.23 7.00
CA ARG A 155 -16.68 -3.68 5.97
C ARG A 155 -16.50 -3.05 4.58
N TYR A 156 -16.18 -1.76 4.53
CA TYR A 156 -15.95 -1.06 3.25
C TYR A 156 -14.62 -1.46 2.60
N ILE A 157 -13.61 -1.83 3.41
CA ILE A 157 -12.33 -2.35 2.93
C ILE A 157 -12.57 -3.70 2.25
N ILE A 158 -13.30 -4.61 2.91
CA ILE A 158 -13.64 -5.95 2.36
C ILE A 158 -14.45 -5.83 1.07
N LEU A 159 -15.43 -4.92 1.03
CA LEU A 159 -16.21 -4.63 -0.18
C LEU A 159 -15.31 -4.23 -1.36
N LEU A 160 -14.42 -3.26 -1.15
CA LEU A 160 -13.51 -2.78 -2.20
C LEU A 160 -12.49 -3.86 -2.61
N MET A 161 -11.95 -4.61 -1.64
CA MET A 161 -11.04 -5.72 -1.91
C MET A 161 -11.70 -6.77 -2.79
N GLY A 162 -12.95 -7.16 -2.50
CA GLY A 162 -13.71 -8.08 -3.34
C GLY A 162 -13.95 -7.55 -4.75
N PHE A 163 -14.31 -6.26 -4.88
CA PHE A 163 -14.53 -5.62 -6.18
C PHE A 163 -13.26 -5.57 -7.04
N PHE A 164 -12.13 -5.13 -6.49
CA PHE A 164 -10.86 -5.11 -7.22
C PHE A 164 -10.31 -6.51 -7.50
N SER A 165 -10.52 -7.46 -6.58
CA SER A 165 -10.17 -8.88 -6.78
C SER A 165 -10.95 -9.46 -7.95
N MET A 166 -12.25 -9.17 -8.06
CA MET A 166 -13.06 -9.53 -9.23
C MET A 166 -12.50 -8.94 -10.53
N TYR A 167 -12.14 -7.65 -10.52
CA TYR A 167 -11.49 -7.00 -11.67
C TYR A 167 -10.18 -7.69 -12.08
N THR A 168 -9.31 -7.99 -11.10
CA THR A 168 -8.00 -8.60 -11.38
C THR A 168 -8.10 -10.07 -11.75
N GLY A 169 -9.04 -10.82 -11.15
CA GLY A 169 -9.37 -12.18 -11.55
C GLY A 169 -9.89 -12.25 -12.99
N PHE A 170 -10.66 -11.25 -13.43
CA PHE A 170 -11.06 -11.12 -14.83
C PHE A 170 -9.86 -10.83 -15.75
N VAL A 171 -8.90 -10.00 -15.34
CA VAL A 171 -7.66 -9.75 -16.09
C VAL A 171 -6.78 -11.00 -16.16
N TYR A 172 -6.66 -11.77 -15.08
CA TYR A 172 -5.95 -13.05 -15.09
C TYR A 172 -6.70 -14.17 -15.80
N ASN A 173 -7.98 -13.95 -16.13
CA ASN A 173 -8.87 -14.94 -16.73
C ASN A 173 -8.91 -16.24 -15.90
N ASP A 174 -9.03 -16.10 -14.58
CA ASP A 174 -9.06 -17.22 -13.64
C ASP A 174 -10.32 -17.18 -12.77
N VAL A 175 -11.11 -18.25 -12.85
CA VAL A 175 -12.33 -18.48 -12.07
C VAL A 175 -12.24 -19.85 -11.43
N PHE A 176 -12.00 -19.92 -10.11
CA PHE A 176 -11.82 -21.18 -9.40
C PHE A 176 -10.84 -22.14 -10.11
N SER A 177 -9.71 -21.64 -10.61
CA SER A 177 -8.67 -22.36 -11.39
C SER A 177 -9.03 -22.73 -12.85
N LYS A 178 -10.11 -22.17 -13.40
CA LYS A 178 -10.54 -22.39 -14.78
C LYS A 178 -10.61 -21.08 -15.57
N THR A 179 -10.33 -21.17 -16.87
CA THR A 179 -10.43 -20.02 -17.78
C THR A 179 -11.82 -19.84 -18.34
N MET A 180 -12.14 -18.59 -18.69
CA MET A 180 -13.34 -18.23 -19.45
C MET A 180 -12.95 -17.96 -20.90
N ASN A 181 -13.57 -18.67 -21.85
CA ASN A 181 -13.40 -18.38 -23.27
C ASN A 181 -14.50 -17.42 -23.76
N ILE A 182 -14.33 -16.12 -23.51
CA ILE A 182 -15.35 -15.09 -23.83
C ILE A 182 -15.14 -14.51 -25.23
N PHE A 183 -13.89 -14.24 -25.61
CA PHE A 183 -13.54 -13.50 -26.83
C PHE A 183 -12.93 -14.38 -27.95
N GLY A 184 -12.81 -15.69 -27.72
CA GLY A 184 -12.08 -16.59 -28.60
C GLY A 184 -10.57 -16.56 -28.37
N SER A 185 -9.90 -17.69 -28.54
CA SER A 185 -8.44 -17.81 -28.44
C SER A 185 -7.77 -17.21 -29.68
N SER A 186 -6.64 -16.52 -29.49
CA SER A 186 -5.80 -16.02 -30.59
C SER A 186 -4.82 -17.09 -31.11
N TRP A 187 -4.79 -18.25 -30.48
CA TRP A 187 -4.04 -19.43 -30.93
C TRP A 187 -4.92 -20.35 -31.76
N SER A 188 -4.41 -20.76 -32.94
CA SER A 188 -5.01 -21.76 -33.81
C SER A 188 -4.14 -23.01 -33.88
N ILE A 189 -4.77 -24.18 -33.91
CA ILE A 189 -4.06 -25.46 -34.05
C ILE A 189 -4.06 -25.85 -35.53
N ASN A 190 -2.91 -25.79 -36.18
CA ASN A 190 -2.75 -26.12 -37.61
C ASN A 190 -2.45 -27.62 -37.88
N TYR A 191 -2.50 -28.47 -36.85
CA TYR A 191 -2.22 -29.90 -36.96
C TYR A 191 -3.40 -30.73 -37.48
N ASN A 192 -3.12 -31.78 -38.24
CA ASN A 192 -4.13 -32.72 -38.74
C ASN A 192 -4.71 -33.56 -37.58
N THR A 193 -5.98 -33.97 -37.68
CA THR A 193 -6.70 -34.70 -36.62
C THR A 193 -6.04 -36.02 -36.25
N SER A 194 -5.39 -36.71 -37.19
CA SER A 194 -4.61 -37.92 -36.92
C SER A 194 -3.42 -37.67 -35.99
N THR A 195 -2.71 -36.55 -36.18
CA THR A 195 -1.52 -36.18 -35.40
C THR A 195 -1.87 -35.72 -33.99
N ILE A 196 -3.04 -35.07 -33.83
CA ILE A 196 -3.58 -34.65 -32.53
C ILE A 196 -3.99 -35.86 -31.67
N MET A 197 -4.53 -36.91 -32.30
CA MET A 197 -4.96 -38.11 -31.56
C MET A 197 -3.80 -39.03 -31.19
N GLU A 198 -2.69 -39.00 -31.94
CA GLU A 198 -1.50 -39.82 -31.69
C GLU A 198 -0.57 -39.22 -30.62
N ASN A 199 -0.46 -37.89 -30.57
CA ASN A 199 0.46 -37.20 -29.66
C ASN A 199 -0.28 -36.59 -28.46
N LYS A 200 0.18 -36.93 -27.25
CA LYS A 200 -0.35 -36.38 -26.00
C LYS A 200 0.02 -34.91 -25.77
N GLU A 201 1.18 -34.50 -26.26
CA GLU A 201 1.70 -33.14 -26.13
C GLU A 201 2.23 -32.66 -27.48
N LEU A 202 1.83 -31.46 -27.89
CA LEU A 202 2.23 -30.82 -29.12
C LEU A 202 2.71 -29.40 -28.80
N GLN A 203 3.82 -29.00 -29.41
CA GLN A 203 4.33 -27.63 -29.30
C GLN A 203 3.83 -26.82 -30.50
N LEU A 204 3.20 -25.69 -30.22
CA LEU A 204 2.77 -24.72 -31.25
C LEU A 204 3.93 -23.76 -31.54
N ASN A 205 4.15 -23.44 -32.81
CA ASN A 205 5.15 -22.47 -33.24
C ASN A 205 4.54 -21.06 -33.21
N PRO A 206 5.05 -20.13 -32.38
CA PRO A 206 4.51 -18.77 -32.30
C PRO A 206 4.59 -17.96 -33.61
N GLY A 207 5.40 -18.37 -34.59
CA GLY A 207 5.48 -17.69 -35.89
C GLY A 207 4.37 -18.07 -36.89
N GLU A 208 3.74 -19.23 -36.72
CA GLU A 208 2.77 -19.78 -37.69
C GLU A 208 1.39 -20.07 -37.06
N ASP A 209 1.36 -20.46 -35.78
CA ASP A 209 0.15 -20.89 -35.07
C ASP A 209 -0.52 -19.76 -34.26
N TYR A 210 0.13 -18.59 -34.18
CA TYR A 210 -0.39 -17.41 -33.50
C TYR A 210 -0.94 -16.42 -34.53
N SER A 211 -2.21 -16.03 -34.37
CA SER A 211 -2.92 -15.16 -35.32
C SER A 211 -2.48 -13.68 -35.30
N GLU A 212 -1.35 -13.35 -34.66
CA GLU A 212 -0.80 -11.99 -34.45
C GLU A 212 -1.72 -10.97 -33.75
N THR A 213 -2.99 -11.32 -33.52
CA THR A 213 -3.93 -10.48 -32.79
C THR A 213 -3.77 -10.68 -31.30
N VAL A 214 -3.66 -9.57 -30.56
CA VAL A 214 -3.61 -9.58 -29.09
C VAL A 214 -5.01 -9.88 -28.54
N TYR A 215 -5.10 -10.74 -27.52
CA TYR A 215 -6.35 -11.01 -26.84
C TYR A 215 -6.92 -9.72 -26.25
N TRP A 216 -8.19 -9.44 -26.53
CA TRP A 216 -8.82 -8.14 -26.25
C TRP A 216 -8.70 -7.69 -24.79
N TYR A 217 -8.87 -8.60 -23.83
CA TYR A 217 -8.86 -8.26 -22.42
C TYR A 217 -8.37 -9.40 -21.53
N GLY A 218 -7.23 -9.21 -20.88
CA GLY A 218 -6.66 -10.17 -19.93
C GLY A 218 -5.74 -11.20 -20.57
N LEU A 219 -5.64 -12.37 -19.95
CA LEU A 219 -4.82 -13.49 -20.44
C LEU A 219 -5.61 -14.41 -21.36
N ASP A 220 -4.97 -14.86 -22.45
CA ASP A 220 -5.57 -15.80 -23.40
C ASP A 220 -5.94 -17.13 -22.70
N PRO A 221 -7.19 -17.62 -22.85
CA PRO A 221 -7.64 -18.89 -22.28
C PRO A 221 -6.74 -20.09 -22.62
N ALA A 222 -6.08 -20.09 -23.78
CA ALA A 222 -5.24 -21.18 -24.25
C ALA A 222 -4.08 -21.50 -23.28
N TRP A 223 -3.56 -20.49 -22.58
CA TRP A 223 -2.45 -20.66 -21.64
C TRP A 223 -2.79 -21.54 -20.44
N MET A 224 -4.05 -21.63 -20.02
CA MET A 224 -4.41 -22.47 -18.87
C MET A 224 -4.36 -23.96 -19.19
N LEU A 225 -4.55 -24.32 -20.46
CA LEU A 225 -4.46 -25.70 -20.94
C LEU A 225 -3.01 -26.13 -21.20
N ALA A 226 -2.10 -25.17 -21.38
CA ALA A 226 -0.73 -25.45 -21.77
C ALA A 226 0.11 -26.03 -20.61
N THR A 227 1.01 -26.97 -20.92
CA THR A 227 1.94 -27.56 -19.94
C THR A 227 2.99 -26.55 -19.47
N ASN A 228 3.39 -25.61 -20.33
CA ASN A 228 4.37 -24.56 -20.05
C ASN A 228 3.78 -23.29 -19.40
N LYS A 229 2.52 -23.33 -18.93
CA LYS A 229 1.83 -22.16 -18.35
C LYS A 229 2.56 -21.52 -17.18
N ILE A 230 3.19 -22.32 -16.32
CA ILE A 230 3.86 -21.84 -15.10
C ILE A 230 5.05 -20.96 -15.48
N ILE A 231 5.80 -21.33 -16.52
CA ILE A 231 6.97 -20.57 -16.99
C ILE A 231 6.54 -19.20 -17.51
N PHE A 232 5.46 -19.16 -18.30
CA PHE A 232 4.89 -17.93 -18.83
C PHE A 232 4.33 -17.03 -17.73
N LEU A 233 3.45 -17.56 -16.87
CA LEU A 233 2.80 -16.82 -15.78
C LEU A 233 3.80 -16.30 -14.75
N ASN A 234 4.86 -17.06 -14.46
CA ASN A 234 5.92 -16.63 -13.56
C ASN A 234 6.64 -15.38 -14.13
N SER A 235 7.08 -15.44 -15.38
CA SER A 235 7.75 -14.31 -16.05
C SER A 235 6.85 -13.07 -16.13
N PHE A 236 5.55 -13.26 -16.43
CA PHE A 236 4.58 -12.16 -16.49
C PHE A 236 4.32 -11.53 -15.12
N LYS A 237 3.89 -12.33 -14.13
CA LYS A 237 3.52 -11.83 -12.80
C LYS A 237 4.72 -11.22 -12.05
N MET A 238 5.92 -11.78 -12.20
CA MET A 238 7.13 -11.21 -11.60
C MET A 238 7.42 -9.80 -12.13
N LYS A 239 7.37 -9.60 -13.46
CA LYS A 239 7.56 -8.26 -14.07
C LYS A 239 6.47 -7.28 -13.67
N LEU A 240 5.22 -7.74 -13.66
CA LEU A 240 4.07 -6.93 -13.25
C LEU A 240 4.22 -6.40 -11.81
N SER A 241 4.66 -7.27 -10.90
CA SER A 241 4.93 -6.95 -9.50
C SER A 241 5.99 -5.85 -9.34
N ILE A 242 7.09 -5.94 -10.10
CA ILE A 242 8.15 -4.93 -10.09
C ILE A 242 7.64 -3.59 -10.64
N ILE A 243 6.90 -3.60 -11.75
CA ILE A 243 6.36 -2.38 -12.38
C ILE A 243 5.43 -1.63 -11.40
N PHE A 244 4.47 -2.34 -10.79
CA PHE A 244 3.58 -1.71 -9.80
C PHE A 244 4.34 -1.23 -8.57
N GLY A 245 5.34 -1.99 -8.11
CA GLY A 245 6.18 -1.58 -6.98
C GLY A 245 6.90 -0.27 -7.23
N VAL A 246 7.57 -0.14 -8.38
CA VAL A 246 8.31 1.08 -8.76
C VAL A 246 7.37 2.27 -8.90
N ILE A 247 6.21 2.10 -9.56
CA ILE A 247 5.21 3.18 -9.68
C ILE A 247 4.70 3.62 -8.30
N HIS A 248 4.38 2.66 -7.42
CA HIS A 248 3.88 2.95 -6.08
C HIS A 248 4.93 3.65 -5.20
N MET A 249 6.21 3.27 -5.29
CA MET A 249 7.30 3.94 -4.58
C MET A 249 7.58 5.34 -5.10
N ILE A 250 7.59 5.55 -6.43
CA ILE A 250 7.74 6.89 -7.03
C ILE A 250 6.60 7.78 -6.53
N PHE A 251 5.37 7.27 -6.53
CA PHE A 251 4.22 7.98 -6.00
C PHE A 251 4.39 8.37 -4.52
N GLY A 252 4.89 7.46 -3.67
CA GLY A 252 5.20 7.75 -2.27
C GLY A 252 6.26 8.85 -2.09
N VAL A 253 7.34 8.84 -2.86
CA VAL A 253 8.37 9.90 -2.81
C VAL A 253 7.79 11.24 -3.28
N CYS A 254 6.95 11.25 -4.32
CA CYS A 254 6.25 12.46 -4.78
C CYS A 254 5.34 13.07 -3.70
N MET A 255 4.78 12.28 -2.79
CA MET A 255 3.98 12.81 -1.68
C MET A 255 4.79 13.65 -0.70
N SER A 256 6.09 13.39 -0.55
CA SER A 256 6.99 14.22 0.27
C SER A 256 7.06 15.68 -0.24
N VAL A 257 6.84 15.92 -1.54
CA VAL A 257 6.77 17.29 -2.11
C VAL A 257 5.65 18.10 -1.50
N VAL A 258 4.49 17.48 -1.30
CA VAL A 258 3.30 18.15 -0.76
C VAL A 258 3.57 18.64 0.66
N ASN A 259 4.20 17.80 1.49
CA ASN A 259 4.61 18.15 2.85
C ASN A 259 5.62 19.32 2.83
N ASN A 260 6.68 19.21 2.04
CA ASN A 260 7.72 20.25 1.97
C ASN A 260 7.20 21.60 1.45
N LEU A 261 6.26 21.58 0.51
CA LEU A 261 5.60 22.79 -0.01
C LEU A 261 4.71 23.43 1.06
N HIS A 262 3.95 22.63 1.80
CA HIS A 262 3.06 23.11 2.86
C HIS A 262 3.82 23.74 4.03
N PHE A 263 4.88 23.07 4.52
CA PHE A 263 5.75 23.59 5.58
C PHE A 263 6.70 24.71 5.13
N LYS A 264 6.62 25.14 3.85
CA LYS A 264 7.43 26.23 3.27
C LYS A 264 8.94 26.05 3.46
N ARG A 265 9.44 24.82 3.28
CA ARG A 265 10.88 24.50 3.32
C ARG A 265 11.37 24.13 1.91
N PRO A 266 11.50 25.09 0.98
CA PRO A 266 11.85 24.80 -0.42
C PRO A 266 13.26 24.21 -0.57
N ILE A 267 14.13 24.42 0.41
CA ILE A 267 15.48 23.85 0.39
C ILE A 267 15.46 22.32 0.48
N ASN A 268 14.58 21.73 1.29
CA ASN A 268 14.48 20.27 1.42
C ASN A 268 13.99 19.62 0.12
N LEU A 269 13.22 20.36 -0.70
CA LEU A 269 12.80 19.88 -2.02
C LEU A 269 14.00 19.65 -2.95
N LEU A 270 14.95 20.58 -2.96
CA LEU A 270 16.12 20.49 -3.82
C LEU A 270 17.18 19.52 -3.25
N LEU A 271 17.32 19.46 -1.93
CA LEU A 271 18.42 18.73 -1.28
C LEU A 271 18.07 17.29 -0.93
N ASP A 272 16.83 17.00 -0.51
CA ASP A 272 16.42 15.65 -0.11
C ASP A 272 15.56 14.99 -1.21
N PHE A 273 14.50 15.65 -1.67
CA PHE A 273 13.54 15.04 -2.62
C PHE A 273 14.14 14.79 -4.01
N LEU A 274 14.82 15.77 -4.60
CA LEU A 274 15.33 15.65 -5.97
C LEU A 274 16.37 14.51 -6.13
N PRO A 275 17.39 14.37 -5.27
CA PRO A 275 18.33 13.26 -5.38
C PRO A 275 17.66 11.89 -5.15
N GLN A 276 16.72 11.82 -4.22
CA GLN A 276 15.94 10.61 -3.94
C GLN A 276 15.12 10.16 -5.15
N LEU A 277 14.32 11.07 -5.73
CA LEU A 277 13.50 10.77 -6.90
C LEU A 277 14.38 10.39 -8.10
N LEU A 278 15.44 11.16 -8.35
CA LEU A 278 16.33 10.93 -9.48
C LEU A 278 17.01 9.56 -9.36
N PHE A 279 17.54 9.21 -8.17
CA PHE A 279 18.14 7.89 -7.93
C PHE A 279 17.16 6.74 -8.22
N LEU A 280 15.91 6.85 -7.76
CA LEU A 280 14.87 5.85 -7.99
C LEU A 280 14.49 5.74 -9.49
N VAL A 281 14.32 6.87 -10.17
CA VAL A 281 13.90 6.91 -11.57
C VAL A 281 15.01 6.39 -12.49
N LEU A 282 16.26 6.82 -12.30
CA LEU A 282 17.36 6.42 -13.19
C LEU A 282 17.67 4.93 -13.14
N LEU A 283 17.58 4.30 -11.96
CA LEU A 283 17.88 2.87 -11.83
C LEU A 283 16.63 2.00 -12.07
N PHE A 284 15.57 2.22 -11.28
CA PHE A 284 14.44 1.30 -11.25
C PHE A 284 13.37 1.62 -12.29
N ALA A 285 13.09 2.90 -12.58
CA ALA A 285 12.16 3.21 -13.68
C ALA A 285 12.76 2.88 -15.05
N TYR A 286 14.09 3.00 -15.20
CA TYR A 286 14.78 2.50 -16.39
C TYR A 286 14.65 0.97 -16.54
N MET A 287 14.75 0.21 -15.44
CA MET A 287 14.46 -1.22 -15.47
C MET A 287 13.03 -1.52 -15.95
N CYS A 288 12.03 -0.77 -15.49
CA CYS A 288 10.66 -0.88 -16.00
C CYS A 288 10.58 -0.55 -17.50
N PHE A 289 11.27 0.50 -17.94
CA PHE A 289 11.35 0.85 -19.37
C PHE A 289 11.92 -0.30 -20.21
N MET A 290 13.01 -0.95 -19.76
CA MET A 290 13.57 -2.13 -20.45
C MET A 290 12.57 -3.30 -20.53
N MET A 291 11.72 -3.49 -19.53
CA MET A 291 10.67 -4.52 -19.56
C MET A 291 9.61 -4.23 -20.63
N PHE A 292 9.13 -2.98 -20.72
CA PHE A 292 8.18 -2.58 -21.76
C PHE A 292 8.80 -2.63 -23.16
N PHE A 293 10.04 -2.16 -23.31
CA PHE A 293 10.76 -2.21 -24.57
C PHE A 293 10.95 -3.67 -25.05
N LYS A 294 11.25 -4.59 -24.12
CA LYS A 294 11.33 -6.03 -24.41
C LYS A 294 10.01 -6.61 -24.92
N TRP A 295 8.87 -6.19 -24.36
CA TRP A 295 7.55 -6.66 -24.77
C TRP A 295 7.13 -6.18 -26.16
N ILE A 296 7.65 -5.03 -26.62
CA ILE A 296 7.28 -4.45 -27.91
C ILE A 296 8.18 -4.96 -29.05
N MET A 297 9.50 -5.05 -28.82
CA MET A 297 10.46 -5.27 -29.92
C MET A 297 10.68 -6.73 -30.29
N TYR A 298 10.59 -7.67 -29.34
CA TYR A 298 10.90 -9.08 -29.61
C TYR A 298 9.64 -9.85 -30.00
N THR A 299 9.48 -10.12 -31.29
CA THR A 299 8.33 -10.84 -31.87
C THR A 299 8.81 -12.04 -32.69
N ALA A 300 8.01 -13.10 -32.75
CA ALA A 300 8.35 -14.34 -33.44
C ALA A 300 8.32 -14.26 -34.99
N VAL A 301 7.70 -13.22 -35.55
CA VAL A 301 7.42 -13.06 -36.99
C VAL A 301 8.48 -12.20 -37.70
N THR A 302 9.34 -11.51 -36.97
CA THR A 302 10.30 -10.56 -37.54
C THR A 302 11.35 -11.28 -38.39
N GLU A 303 11.60 -10.78 -39.62
CA GLU A 303 12.57 -11.35 -40.57
C GLU A 303 14.04 -11.19 -40.11
N GLU A 304 14.33 -10.22 -39.24
CA GLU A 304 15.67 -9.98 -38.71
C GLU A 304 16.05 -10.97 -37.59
N ASP A 305 17.11 -11.76 -37.82
CA ASP A 305 17.57 -12.82 -36.89
C ASP A 305 17.87 -12.33 -35.46
N HIS A 306 18.28 -11.06 -35.30
CA HIS A 306 18.62 -10.50 -33.99
C HIS A 306 17.41 -10.10 -33.13
N LEU A 307 16.20 -10.01 -33.71
CA LEU A 307 14.94 -9.70 -33.00
C LEU A 307 14.13 -10.96 -32.67
N LYS A 308 14.66 -12.15 -32.98
CA LYS A 308 14.02 -13.42 -32.67
C LYS A 308 13.99 -13.69 -31.15
N PRO A 309 13.00 -14.45 -30.65
CA PRO A 309 12.87 -14.77 -29.22
C PRO A 309 14.11 -15.42 -28.59
N GLY A 310 14.91 -16.15 -29.38
CA GLY A 310 16.16 -16.78 -28.93
C GLY A 310 17.28 -15.79 -28.60
N CYS A 311 17.25 -14.59 -29.20
CA CYS A 311 18.20 -13.51 -28.92
C CYS A 311 17.72 -12.53 -27.84
N ALA A 312 16.56 -12.75 -27.23
CA ALA A 312 15.97 -11.80 -26.28
C ALA A 312 16.71 -11.80 -24.93
N PRO A 313 17.44 -10.73 -24.58
CA PRO A 313 18.30 -10.72 -23.39
C PRO A 313 17.48 -10.76 -22.09
N SER A 314 18.06 -11.33 -21.03
CA SER A 314 17.45 -11.30 -19.71
C SER A 314 17.61 -9.91 -19.09
N VAL A 315 16.48 -9.24 -18.81
CA VAL A 315 16.47 -7.89 -18.20
C VAL A 315 17.19 -7.88 -16.85
N LEU A 316 17.10 -8.96 -16.08
CA LEU A 316 17.78 -9.07 -14.78
C LEU A 316 19.31 -9.11 -14.95
N ILE A 317 19.82 -9.92 -15.89
CA ILE A 317 21.27 -10.05 -16.13
C ILE A 317 21.81 -8.73 -16.67
N LEU A 318 21.09 -8.11 -17.60
CA LEU A 318 21.43 -6.79 -18.14
C LEU A 318 21.49 -5.72 -17.05
N PHE A 319 20.59 -5.76 -16.06
CA PHE A 319 20.60 -4.86 -14.91
C PHE A 319 21.77 -5.15 -13.94
N ILE A 320 22.11 -6.42 -13.71
CA ILE A 320 23.27 -6.81 -12.90
C ILE A 320 24.57 -6.36 -13.59
N ASN A 321 24.70 -6.63 -14.88
CA ASN A 321 25.86 -6.27 -15.70
C ASN A 321 26.04 -4.75 -15.78
N MET A 322 24.93 -4.01 -15.88
CA MET A 322 24.91 -2.56 -15.75
C MET A 322 25.60 -2.15 -14.43
N MET A 323 25.14 -2.63 -13.28
CA MET A 323 25.71 -2.26 -11.97
C MET A 323 27.16 -2.74 -11.74
N LEU A 324 27.56 -3.85 -12.36
CA LEU A 324 28.92 -4.41 -12.22
C LEU A 324 29.91 -3.91 -13.29
N PHE A 325 29.49 -3.08 -14.25
CA PHE A 325 30.29 -2.67 -15.41
C PHE A 325 30.92 -3.85 -16.15
N LYS A 326 30.14 -4.91 -16.38
CA LYS A 326 30.56 -6.11 -17.11
C LYS A 326 29.79 -6.21 -18.43
N ASN A 327 30.50 -6.59 -19.49
CA ASN A 327 29.89 -6.92 -20.78
C ASN A 327 29.77 -8.44 -20.89
N GLN A 328 28.72 -8.91 -21.57
CA GLN A 328 28.47 -10.33 -21.82
C GLN A 328 28.70 -10.62 -23.29
N GLU A 329 29.56 -11.61 -23.59
CA GLU A 329 29.75 -12.07 -24.97
C GLU A 329 28.40 -12.59 -25.54
N PRO A 330 27.86 -11.97 -26.61
CA PRO A 330 26.60 -12.40 -27.18
C PRO A 330 26.77 -13.73 -27.94
N LEU A 331 25.66 -14.45 -28.12
CA LEU A 331 25.62 -15.59 -29.03
C LEU A 331 25.98 -15.13 -30.46
N GLU A 332 26.59 -16.00 -31.28
CA GLU A 332 27.16 -15.72 -32.62
C GLU A 332 26.22 -15.00 -33.62
N THR A 333 24.92 -14.84 -33.33
CA THR A 333 23.91 -14.18 -34.19
C THR A 333 23.14 -13.06 -33.47
N CYS A 334 23.38 -12.83 -32.18
CA CYS A 334 22.58 -11.91 -31.36
C CYS A 334 23.36 -10.63 -31.04
N LYS A 335 22.66 -9.50 -30.91
CA LYS A 335 23.23 -8.26 -30.35
C LYS A 335 23.13 -8.31 -28.81
N GLU A 336 24.18 -7.84 -28.12
CA GLU A 336 24.21 -7.77 -26.65
C GLU A 336 23.16 -6.79 -26.09
N TYR A 337 22.98 -5.66 -26.79
CA TYR A 337 22.06 -4.60 -26.40
C TYR A 337 20.79 -4.57 -27.24
N MET A 338 19.71 -4.09 -26.63
CA MET A 338 18.38 -4.00 -27.22
C MET A 338 18.26 -2.80 -28.18
N PHE A 339 19.05 -1.74 -27.99
CA PHE A 339 19.11 -0.56 -28.88
C PHE A 339 20.54 -0.03 -29.00
N GLU A 340 20.84 0.67 -30.10
CA GLU A 340 22.21 1.02 -30.51
C GLU A 340 22.97 1.95 -29.54
N SER A 341 22.26 2.74 -28.73
CA SER A 341 22.87 3.68 -27.77
C SER A 341 22.75 3.23 -26.30
N GLN A 342 22.46 1.96 -26.05
CA GLN A 342 22.12 1.48 -24.71
C GLN A 342 23.28 1.54 -23.72
N GLU A 343 24.50 1.17 -24.13
CA GLU A 343 25.69 1.22 -23.27
C GLU A 343 25.97 2.65 -22.79
N THR A 344 25.84 3.63 -23.69
CA THR A 344 26.02 5.05 -23.36
C THR A 344 24.96 5.53 -22.36
N VAL A 345 23.68 5.19 -22.59
CA VAL A 345 22.59 5.57 -21.67
C VAL A 345 22.76 4.92 -20.30
N GLN A 346 23.09 3.62 -20.24
CA GLN A 346 23.32 2.90 -18.99
C GLN A 346 24.47 3.49 -18.19
N THR A 347 25.59 3.81 -18.85
CA THR A 347 26.75 4.42 -18.20
C THR A 347 26.42 5.80 -17.63
N ILE A 348 25.68 6.63 -18.39
CA ILE A 348 25.23 7.95 -17.92
C ILE A 348 24.31 7.82 -16.71
N PHE A 349 23.36 6.88 -16.72
CA PHE A 349 22.41 6.69 -15.63
C PHE A 349 23.09 6.23 -14.34
N ILE A 350 24.06 5.32 -14.41
CA ILE A 350 24.81 4.89 -13.23
C ILE A 350 25.67 6.02 -12.68
N PHE A 351 26.37 6.76 -13.55
CA PHE A 351 27.21 7.86 -13.11
C PHE A 351 26.39 8.95 -12.41
N LEU A 352 25.25 9.32 -12.98
CA LEU A 352 24.34 10.29 -12.40
C LEU A 352 23.69 9.77 -11.11
N GLY A 353 23.34 8.48 -11.04
CA GLY A 353 22.86 7.82 -9.83
C GLY A 353 23.90 7.79 -8.70
N LEU A 354 25.17 7.49 -9.02
CA LEU A 354 26.29 7.54 -8.07
C LEU A 354 26.56 8.96 -7.58
N LEU A 355 26.43 9.98 -8.43
CA LEU A 355 26.59 11.39 -8.06
C LEU A 355 25.49 11.87 -7.08
N CYS A 356 24.31 11.27 -7.12
CA CYS A 356 23.25 11.58 -6.17
C CYS A 356 23.52 11.13 -4.74
N ILE A 357 24.42 10.14 -4.53
CA ILE A 357 24.81 9.69 -3.19
C ILE A 357 25.56 10.79 -2.41
N PRO A 358 26.68 11.35 -2.90
CA PRO A 358 27.36 12.45 -2.22
C PRO A 358 26.51 13.72 -2.19
N TRP A 359 25.62 13.94 -3.18
CA TRP A 359 24.66 15.04 -3.13
C TRP A 359 23.74 14.91 -1.91
N LEU A 360 23.06 13.77 -1.74
CA LEU A 360 22.15 13.54 -0.62
C LEU A 360 22.86 13.61 0.75
N LEU A 361 24.09 13.10 0.81
CA LEU A 361 24.87 13.06 2.06
C LEU A 361 25.35 14.45 2.49
N LEU A 362 25.93 15.23 1.57
CA LEU A 362 26.69 16.45 1.93
C LEU A 362 25.88 17.73 1.77
N ALA A 363 24.88 17.77 0.87
CA ALA A 363 24.31 19.06 0.49
C ALA A 363 23.53 19.75 1.62
N LYS A 364 22.76 18.99 2.41
CA LYS A 364 21.96 19.55 3.52
C LYS A 364 22.82 20.00 4.71
N PRO A 365 23.78 19.19 5.23
CA PRO A 365 24.67 19.66 6.30
C PRO A 365 25.54 20.84 5.88
N LEU A 366 26.08 20.85 4.64
CA LEU A 366 26.88 21.96 4.13
C LEU A 366 26.04 23.24 3.97
N TYR A 367 24.80 23.12 3.52
CA TYR A 367 23.88 24.25 3.44
C TYR A 367 23.62 24.86 4.82
N ILE A 368 23.27 24.02 5.81
CA ILE A 368 23.03 24.47 7.18
C ILE A 368 24.28 25.14 7.76
N MET A 369 25.47 24.58 7.52
CA MET A 369 26.74 25.17 7.93
C MET A 369 26.99 26.54 7.29
N ALA A 370 26.62 26.73 6.02
CA ALA A 370 26.77 28.00 5.31
C ALA A 370 25.76 29.07 5.78
N THR A 371 24.56 28.67 6.18
CA THR A 371 23.52 29.59 6.68
C THR A 371 23.64 29.92 8.17
N ARG A 372 24.31 29.07 8.96
CA ARG A 372 24.54 29.33 10.40
C ARG A 372 25.48 30.53 10.53
N LYS A 373 24.94 31.70 10.85
CA LYS A 373 25.73 32.89 11.18
C LYS A 373 26.61 32.54 12.39
N LYS A 374 27.93 32.70 12.25
CA LYS A 374 28.82 32.62 13.42
C LYS A 374 28.32 33.63 14.46
N PRO A 375 28.09 33.23 15.73
CA PRO A 375 27.72 34.18 16.76
C PRO A 375 28.82 35.24 16.87
N ALA A 376 28.42 36.51 16.97
CA ALA A 376 29.37 37.60 17.21
C ALA A 376 30.12 37.33 18.53
N PRO A 377 31.42 37.65 18.62
CA PRO A 377 32.18 37.39 19.84
C PRO A 377 31.68 38.33 20.94
N GLY A 378 30.81 37.85 21.85
CA GLY A 378 30.37 38.61 23.03
C GLY A 378 29.00 38.30 23.63
N GLU A 379 28.12 37.53 22.99
CA GLU A 379 26.80 37.22 23.59
C GLU A 379 26.79 35.88 24.33
N HIS A 380 26.72 35.94 25.66
CA HIS A 380 26.36 34.80 26.51
C HIS A 380 24.86 34.51 26.34
N VAL A 381 24.53 33.47 25.57
CA VAL A 381 23.17 32.94 25.49
C VAL A 381 22.90 32.09 26.74
N ALA A 382 21.97 32.53 27.58
CA ALA A 382 21.47 31.73 28.70
C ALA A 382 20.71 30.49 28.18
N PRO A 383 20.74 29.34 28.87
CA PRO A 383 20.05 28.15 28.42
C PRO A 383 18.55 28.34 28.67
N SER A 384 17.79 28.76 27.66
CA SER A 384 16.34 28.65 27.71
C SER A 384 15.95 27.20 27.41
N GLY A 385 15.46 26.49 28.41
CA GLY A 385 14.83 25.19 28.23
C GLY A 385 13.58 25.31 27.36
N GLY A 386 13.56 24.57 26.25
CA GLY A 386 12.43 24.46 25.33
C GLY A 386 12.88 23.95 23.96
N HIS A 387 12.41 22.76 23.58
CA HIS A 387 12.84 21.94 22.44
C HIS A 387 12.96 22.65 21.07
N GLY A 388 14.05 22.31 20.35
CA GLY A 388 13.91 21.64 19.04
C GLY A 388 13.89 22.50 17.77
N GLY A 389 14.50 23.67 17.78
CA GLY A 389 14.92 24.31 16.52
C GLY A 389 16.22 23.65 16.03
N HIS A 390 16.29 23.24 14.77
CA HIS A 390 17.51 22.72 14.10
C HIS A 390 18.78 23.60 14.23
N ASP A 391 18.69 24.75 14.89
CA ASP A 391 19.75 25.73 15.05
C ASP A 391 20.65 25.51 16.28
N ASP A 392 20.30 24.60 17.21
CA ASP A 392 21.09 24.33 18.43
C ASP A 392 21.79 22.97 18.46
N GLU A 393 21.51 22.08 17.50
CA GLU A 393 22.20 20.78 17.44
C GLU A 393 23.68 20.97 17.06
N PRO A 394 24.60 20.20 17.71
CA PRO A 394 25.99 20.17 17.29
C PRO A 394 26.06 19.65 15.85
N MET A 395 26.89 20.30 15.03
CA MET A 395 27.00 19.97 13.60
C MET A 395 27.32 18.47 13.36
N SER A 396 28.02 17.83 14.29
CA SER A 396 28.28 16.38 14.26
C SER A 396 27.00 15.55 14.27
N GLU A 397 25.98 15.93 15.03
CA GLU A 397 24.71 15.19 15.09
C GLU A 397 23.93 15.30 13.78
N ILE A 398 23.90 16.49 13.17
CA ILE A 398 23.26 16.72 11.86
C ILE A 398 23.94 15.88 10.78
N PHE A 399 25.28 15.83 10.78
CA PHE A 399 26.04 14.99 9.84
C PHE A 399 25.77 13.50 10.05
N ILE A 400 25.72 13.03 11.31
CA ILE A 400 25.45 11.63 11.63
C ILE A 400 24.02 11.25 11.21
N HIS A 401 23.03 12.07 11.55
CA HIS A 401 21.63 11.83 11.20
C HIS A 401 21.42 11.79 9.68
N GLN A 402 22.01 12.73 8.93
CA GLN A 402 21.94 12.73 7.47
C GLN A 402 22.66 11.52 6.86
N ALA A 403 23.79 11.10 7.42
CA ALA A 403 24.50 9.91 6.97
C ALA A 403 23.67 8.63 7.14
N ILE A 404 23.02 8.48 8.30
CA ILE A 404 22.09 7.37 8.56
C ILE A 404 20.94 7.42 7.56
N HIS A 405 20.29 8.57 7.39
CA HIS A 405 19.18 8.74 6.45
C HIS A 405 19.59 8.42 4.99
N CYS A 406 20.79 8.82 4.56
CA CYS A 406 21.31 8.50 3.23
C CYS A 406 21.52 6.99 3.04
N ILE A 407 22.17 6.33 4.00
CA ILE A 407 22.44 4.89 3.94
C ILE A 407 21.13 4.10 3.98
N GLU A 408 20.24 4.45 4.90
CA GLU A 408 18.93 3.84 5.03
C GLU A 408 18.13 4.00 3.74
N TYR A 409 18.09 5.19 3.14
CA TYR A 409 17.34 5.42 1.91
C TYR A 409 17.84 4.55 0.75
N ILE A 410 19.17 4.46 0.53
CA ILE A 410 19.75 3.70 -0.57
C ILE A 410 19.48 2.20 -0.40
N LEU A 411 19.77 1.66 0.80
CA LEU A 411 19.55 0.24 1.09
C LEU A 411 18.05 -0.11 1.04
N SER A 412 17.21 0.73 1.61
CA SER A 412 15.76 0.55 1.59
C SER A 412 15.19 0.64 0.19
N THR A 413 15.72 1.48 -0.71
CA THR A 413 15.22 1.55 -2.09
C THR A 413 15.42 0.23 -2.85
N ILE A 414 16.57 -0.43 -2.67
CA ILE A 414 16.83 -1.76 -3.24
C ILE A 414 15.95 -2.81 -2.55
N SER A 415 15.92 -2.81 -1.21
CA SER A 415 15.17 -3.78 -0.41
C SER A 415 13.65 -3.71 -0.66
N HIS A 416 13.10 -2.50 -0.71
CA HIS A 416 11.66 -2.26 -0.94
C HIS A 416 11.26 -2.72 -2.34
N THR A 417 12.08 -2.43 -3.37
CA THR A 417 11.82 -2.92 -4.73
C THR A 417 11.76 -4.44 -4.80
N ALA A 418 12.69 -5.13 -4.11
CA ALA A 418 12.67 -6.59 -4.03
C ALA A 418 11.47 -7.11 -3.21
N SER A 419 11.06 -6.40 -2.15
CA SER A 419 9.91 -6.77 -1.31
C SER A 419 8.60 -6.84 -2.11
N TYR A 420 8.45 -6.02 -3.17
CA TYR A 420 7.27 -6.08 -4.04
C TYR A 420 7.10 -7.41 -4.78
N LEU A 421 8.15 -8.23 -4.92
CA LEU A 421 8.07 -9.61 -5.47
C LEU A 421 7.07 -10.48 -4.73
N ARG A 422 6.71 -10.11 -3.49
CA ARG A 422 5.63 -10.73 -2.74
C ARG A 422 4.29 -10.72 -3.47
N LEU A 423 4.00 -9.65 -4.22
CA LEU A 423 2.79 -9.54 -5.06
C LEU A 423 2.69 -10.74 -6.02
N TRP A 424 3.82 -11.08 -6.64
CA TRP A 424 3.91 -12.22 -7.54
C TRP A 424 3.84 -13.55 -6.77
N ALA A 425 4.66 -13.72 -5.72
CA ALA A 425 4.77 -14.99 -5.00
C ALA A 425 3.41 -15.45 -4.44
N LEU A 426 2.65 -14.53 -3.82
CA LEU A 426 1.35 -14.87 -3.24
C LEU A 426 0.28 -15.09 -4.32
N SER A 427 0.31 -14.30 -5.39
CA SER A 427 -0.58 -14.50 -6.56
C SER A 427 -0.36 -15.83 -7.27
N LEU A 428 0.88 -16.32 -7.30
CA LEU A 428 1.20 -17.64 -7.85
C LEU A 428 0.75 -18.75 -6.89
N ALA A 429 1.06 -18.62 -5.60
CA ALA A 429 0.66 -19.59 -4.58
C ALA A 429 -0.87 -19.76 -4.54
N HIS A 430 -1.63 -18.66 -4.55
CA HIS A 430 -3.09 -18.68 -4.57
C HIS A 430 -3.65 -19.43 -5.78
N ALA A 431 -3.16 -19.12 -6.99
CA ALA A 431 -3.60 -19.78 -8.22
C ALA A 431 -3.28 -21.30 -8.20
N GLN A 432 -2.09 -21.68 -7.72
CA GLN A 432 -1.68 -23.09 -7.64
C GLN A 432 -2.46 -23.87 -6.58
N LEU A 433 -2.72 -23.28 -5.42
CA LEU A 433 -3.53 -23.92 -4.38
C LEU A 433 -4.98 -24.11 -4.84
N SER A 434 -5.56 -23.13 -5.54
CA SER A 434 -6.89 -23.24 -6.15
C SER A 434 -6.96 -24.39 -7.16
N GLU A 435 -5.95 -24.50 -8.03
CA GLU A 435 -5.86 -25.58 -9.03
C GLU A 435 -5.73 -26.97 -8.40
N VAL A 436 -4.86 -27.14 -7.39
CA VAL A 436 -4.70 -28.41 -6.69
C VAL A 436 -6.00 -28.83 -6.00
N LEU A 437 -6.68 -27.88 -5.35
CA LEU A 437 -7.92 -28.14 -4.64
C LEU A 437 -9.05 -28.53 -5.62
N TYR A 438 -9.13 -27.92 -6.80
CA TYR A 438 -10.05 -28.31 -7.87
C TYR A 438 -9.73 -29.72 -8.40
N ASN A 439 -8.46 -29.99 -8.72
CA ASN A 439 -8.04 -31.24 -9.34
C ASN A 439 -8.11 -32.44 -8.39
N MET A 440 -7.80 -32.26 -7.10
CA MET A 440 -7.82 -33.38 -6.14
C MET A 440 -9.22 -33.66 -5.58
N VAL A 441 -10.01 -32.62 -5.28
CA VAL A 441 -11.32 -32.79 -4.63
C VAL A 441 -12.43 -32.87 -5.66
N LEU A 442 -12.64 -31.81 -6.44
CA LEU A 442 -13.82 -31.70 -7.30
C LEU A 442 -13.76 -32.72 -8.45
N THR A 443 -12.59 -32.90 -9.08
CA THR A 443 -12.43 -33.84 -10.20
C THR A 443 -12.70 -35.29 -9.80
N MET A 444 -12.48 -35.68 -8.53
CA MET A 444 -12.85 -37.02 -8.05
C MET A 444 -14.37 -37.26 -8.14
N GLY A 445 -15.17 -36.24 -7.85
CA GLY A 445 -16.64 -36.32 -7.90
C GLY A 445 -17.21 -36.35 -9.33
N LEU A 446 -16.46 -35.88 -10.33
CA LEU A 446 -16.91 -35.83 -11.72
C LEU A 446 -16.63 -37.12 -12.52
N LYS A 447 -16.01 -38.14 -11.93
CA LYS A 447 -15.62 -39.37 -12.66
C LYS A 447 -16.73 -40.40 -12.85
N SER A 448 -17.86 -40.28 -12.15
CA SER A 448 -18.92 -41.29 -12.15
C SER A 448 -20.22 -40.76 -12.79
N ASP A 449 -20.66 -41.38 -13.90
CA ASP A 449 -21.89 -41.02 -14.62
C ASP A 449 -23.18 -41.67 -14.05
N SER A 450 -23.08 -42.38 -12.92
CA SER A 450 -24.23 -43.06 -12.29
C SER A 450 -25.08 -42.11 -11.43
N TYR A 451 -26.34 -42.47 -11.16
CA TYR A 451 -27.20 -41.77 -10.19
C TYR A 451 -26.58 -41.73 -8.78
N THR A 452 -25.82 -42.76 -8.40
CA THR A 452 -25.00 -42.76 -7.18
C THR A 452 -23.88 -41.73 -7.22
N GLY A 453 -23.35 -41.43 -8.41
CA GLY A 453 -22.37 -40.38 -8.66
C GLY A 453 -22.90 -38.98 -8.38
N ALA A 454 -24.18 -38.70 -8.67
CA ALA A 454 -24.78 -37.40 -8.37
C ALA A 454 -24.83 -37.10 -6.86
N ILE A 455 -25.15 -38.11 -6.03
CA ILE A 455 -25.15 -37.99 -4.57
C ILE A 455 -23.72 -37.78 -4.05
N MET A 456 -22.76 -38.53 -4.59
CA MET A 456 -21.34 -38.37 -4.26
C MET A 456 -20.82 -36.98 -4.65
N LEU A 457 -21.18 -36.48 -5.83
CA LEU A 457 -20.81 -35.14 -6.31
C LEU A 457 -21.32 -34.05 -5.37
N TYR A 458 -22.56 -34.15 -4.88
CA TYR A 458 -23.11 -33.18 -3.93
C TYR A 458 -22.31 -33.10 -2.62
N LEU A 459 -21.92 -34.26 -2.06
CA LEU A 459 -21.11 -34.31 -0.85
C LEU A 459 -19.69 -33.77 -1.09
N VAL A 460 -19.07 -34.16 -2.21
CA VAL A 460 -17.73 -33.70 -2.61
C VAL A 460 -17.73 -32.20 -2.88
N PHE A 461 -18.80 -31.65 -3.48
CA PHE A 461 -18.95 -30.22 -3.71
C PHE A 461 -19.01 -29.44 -2.39
N TRP A 462 -19.77 -29.91 -1.40
CA TRP A 462 -19.81 -29.27 -0.07
C TRP A 462 -18.45 -29.30 0.61
N ALA A 463 -17.72 -30.41 0.51
CA ALA A 463 -16.36 -30.50 1.03
C ALA A 463 -15.41 -29.52 0.31
N TRP A 464 -15.47 -29.46 -1.02
CA TRP A 464 -14.71 -28.51 -1.84
C TRP A 464 -15.03 -27.06 -1.47
N ALA A 465 -16.31 -26.71 -1.36
CA ALA A 465 -16.76 -25.35 -1.02
C ALA A 465 -16.33 -24.95 0.39
N ALA A 466 -16.43 -25.85 1.38
CA ALA A 466 -15.98 -25.58 2.74
C ALA A 466 -14.47 -25.35 2.83
N LEU A 467 -13.67 -26.18 2.15
CA LEU A 467 -12.21 -26.01 2.10
C LEU A 467 -11.80 -24.73 1.36
N THR A 468 -12.48 -24.42 0.26
CA THR A 468 -12.27 -23.18 -0.50
C THR A 468 -12.55 -21.95 0.37
N LEU A 469 -13.66 -21.93 1.10
CA LEU A 469 -14.01 -20.81 1.96
C LEU A 469 -13.04 -20.65 3.15
N ALA A 470 -12.70 -21.75 3.83
CA ALA A 470 -11.86 -21.70 5.02
C ALA A 470 -10.39 -21.39 4.68
N ILE A 471 -9.82 -22.10 3.71
CA ILE A 471 -8.39 -22.02 3.39
C ILE A 471 -8.12 -20.88 2.40
N LEU A 472 -8.78 -20.88 1.24
CA LEU A 472 -8.47 -19.93 0.17
C LEU A 472 -9.05 -18.55 0.46
N VAL A 473 -10.31 -18.43 0.87
CA VAL A 473 -10.91 -17.12 1.15
C VAL A 473 -10.53 -16.59 2.53
N GLY A 474 -10.58 -17.45 3.56
CA GLY A 474 -10.27 -17.08 4.94
C GLY A 474 -8.78 -16.87 5.21
N MET A 475 -8.00 -17.96 5.21
CA MET A 475 -6.59 -17.91 5.62
C MET A 475 -5.68 -17.18 4.61
N GLU A 476 -5.74 -17.55 3.33
CA GLU A 476 -4.94 -16.90 2.29
C GLU A 476 -5.37 -15.45 2.06
N GLY A 477 -6.68 -15.15 2.12
CA GLY A 477 -7.18 -13.78 2.08
C GLY A 477 -6.63 -12.92 3.22
N LEU A 478 -6.58 -13.44 4.45
CA LEU A 478 -5.97 -12.71 5.58
C LEU A 478 -4.45 -12.54 5.41
N SER A 479 -3.75 -13.55 4.88
CA SER A 479 -2.32 -13.47 4.56
C SER A 479 -2.04 -12.35 3.54
N ALA A 480 -2.80 -12.30 2.44
CA ALA A 480 -2.72 -11.24 1.43
C ALA A 480 -3.03 -9.86 2.01
N PHE A 481 -4.01 -9.77 2.92
CA PHE A 481 -4.33 -8.53 3.63
C PHE A 481 -3.15 -8.03 4.47
N LEU A 482 -2.50 -8.88 5.28
CA LEU A 482 -1.36 -8.48 6.10
C LEU A 482 -0.14 -8.09 5.26
N HIS A 483 0.07 -8.79 4.16
CA HIS A 483 1.16 -8.50 3.24
C HIS A 483 0.99 -7.19 2.47
N THR A 484 -0.24 -6.81 2.12
CA THR A 484 -0.54 -5.51 1.50
C THR A 484 -0.44 -4.38 2.50
N LEU A 485 -0.88 -4.61 3.75
CA LEU A 485 -0.69 -3.70 4.87
C LEU A 485 0.79 -3.40 5.09
N ARG A 486 1.64 -4.44 5.08
CA ARG A 486 3.10 -4.27 5.19
C ARG A 486 3.64 -3.34 4.09
N LEU A 487 3.25 -3.56 2.83
CA LEU A 487 3.65 -2.73 1.68
C LEU A 487 3.29 -1.26 1.86
N HIS A 488 2.19 -0.95 2.56
CA HIS A 488 1.82 0.43 2.83
C HIS A 488 2.60 1.02 4.00
N TRP A 489 2.73 0.29 5.11
CA TRP A 489 3.41 0.80 6.31
C TRP A 489 4.91 0.99 6.12
N VAL A 490 5.59 0.04 5.47
CA VAL A 490 7.05 0.11 5.34
C VAL A 490 7.47 0.68 4.00
N GLU A 491 6.90 0.24 2.89
CA GLU A 491 7.39 0.63 1.57
C GLU A 491 6.80 1.99 1.08
N PHE A 492 5.57 2.34 1.47
CA PHE A 492 4.92 3.60 1.07
C PHE A 492 5.08 4.72 2.11
N MET A 493 4.71 4.48 3.38
CA MET A 493 4.71 5.51 4.42
C MET A 493 6.11 5.96 4.81
N SER A 494 7.13 5.09 4.82
CA SER A 494 8.51 5.46 5.17
C SER A 494 9.11 6.60 4.32
N LYS A 495 8.51 6.94 3.18
CA LYS A 495 9.03 7.96 2.26
C LYS A 495 8.57 9.38 2.57
N PHE A 496 7.44 9.56 3.24
CA PHE A 496 6.88 10.90 3.47
C PHE A 496 6.19 11.07 4.83
N TYR A 497 5.95 9.98 5.55
CA TYR A 497 5.16 9.95 6.78
C TYR A 497 6.07 9.84 8.01
N GLU A 498 6.13 10.89 8.81
CA GLU A 498 6.97 10.93 10.03
C GLU A 498 6.30 10.21 11.22
N GLY A 499 4.98 10.31 11.36
CA GLY A 499 4.20 9.50 12.32
C GLY A 499 4.40 9.83 13.80
N LEU A 500 4.90 11.03 14.14
CA LEU A 500 5.22 11.45 15.52
C LEU A 500 4.12 12.30 16.19
N GLY A 501 2.90 12.30 15.65
CA GLY A 501 1.80 13.14 16.13
C GLY A 501 1.11 12.64 17.40
N LEU A 502 0.38 13.55 18.06
CA LEU A 502 -0.51 13.23 19.17
C LEU A 502 -1.95 13.05 18.66
N PRO A 503 -2.71 12.03 19.11
CA PRO A 503 -4.08 11.83 18.67
C PRO A 503 -5.00 12.85 19.34
N PHE A 504 -5.92 13.44 18.58
CA PHE A 504 -6.96 14.27 19.15
C PHE A 504 -8.08 13.43 19.78
N GLN A 505 -8.08 13.34 21.12
CA GLN A 505 -9.15 12.72 21.89
C GLN A 505 -9.95 13.80 22.66
N PRO A 506 -11.10 14.25 22.13
CA PRO A 506 -11.91 15.27 22.79
C PRO A 506 -12.62 14.70 24.03
N PHE A 507 -12.83 15.54 25.05
CA PHE A 507 -13.69 15.19 26.17
C PHE A 507 -15.13 14.97 25.68
N SER A 508 -15.60 13.72 25.72
CA SER A 508 -16.93 13.32 25.26
C SER A 508 -17.50 12.22 26.14
N PHE A 509 -18.70 12.46 26.69
CA PHE A 509 -19.40 11.45 27.49
C PHE A 509 -19.72 10.18 26.70
N LYS A 510 -19.91 10.29 25.38
CA LYS A 510 -20.19 9.13 24.53
C LYS A 510 -18.96 8.23 24.45
N ALA A 511 -17.80 8.81 24.12
CA ALA A 511 -16.54 8.07 23.99
C ALA A 511 -16.15 7.35 25.29
N MET A 512 -16.33 8.00 26.44
CA MET A 512 -16.02 7.39 27.75
C MET A 512 -16.99 6.27 28.14
N LEU A 513 -18.27 6.40 27.80
CA LEU A 513 -19.25 5.34 28.03
C LEU A 513 -19.01 4.14 27.12
N ASP A 514 -18.55 4.37 25.89
CA ASP A 514 -18.23 3.30 24.93
C ASP A 514 -16.94 2.56 25.33
N ALA A 515 -15.86 3.25 25.70
CA ALA A 515 -14.59 2.64 26.11
C ALA A 515 -14.71 1.72 27.35
N GLU A 516 -15.41 2.16 28.41
CA GLU A 516 -15.61 1.32 29.60
C GLU A 516 -16.61 0.16 29.39
N ASN A 517 -17.35 0.15 28.27
CA ASN A 517 -18.19 -0.99 27.88
C ASN A 517 -17.41 -2.01 27.04
N GLU A 518 -16.24 -1.65 26.50
CA GLU A 518 -15.30 -2.56 25.83
C GLU A 518 -14.40 -3.28 26.85
N GLU A 519 -14.10 -2.65 28.00
CA GLU A 519 -13.34 -3.27 29.09
C GLU A 519 -14.14 -4.32 29.92
N LYS A 520 -15.43 -4.51 29.64
CA LYS A 520 -16.32 -5.48 30.32
C LYS A 520 -16.77 -6.57 29.36
#